data_AF-A0A452TQ75-F1
#
_entry.id   AF-A0A452TQ75-F1
#
_cell.length_a   1.000
_cell.length_b   1.000
_cell.length_c   1.000
_cell.angle_alpha   90.00
_cell.angle_beta   90.00
_cell.angle_gamma   90.00
#
_symmetry.space_group_name_H-M   'P 1'
#
loop_
_entity.id
_entity.type
_entity.pdbx_description
1 polymer ?
#
loop_
_entity_poly.entity_id
_entity_poly.type
_entity_poly.pdbx_seq_one_letter_code
_entity_poly.pdbx_strand_id
1 'polypeptide(L)'
;IEILPCSRIAHIERHHKPYALDLSLPLKRNALRVAEIWMDEYKHMVYLAWNIPLQNSGIDFGDISSRMALRKKLKCNTFDWYLKNVYPNLKPIHYIVGYGRMKNTLDQNICLDQGPVSDKTPIMYYCHKYGLQNVCYHLPGELYVGPLMAEAYTDDHCLTDPGNGEKPTLEPCSKAAQNRQHIYWDFKLVTRSLSTTLNKNGENGYLYFVPRCRGKALSLSSLHIH
;
A
#
# COMPACT_ATOMS: atom_id res chain seq x y z
N ILE A 1 26.70 7.80 -8.52
CA ILE A 1 26.87 6.86 -7.38
C ILE A 1 27.38 5.58 -7.98
N GLU A 2 28.48 5.05 -7.49
CA GLU A 2 29.12 3.86 -8.05
C GLU A 2 29.39 2.87 -6.92
N ILE A 3 29.19 1.57 -7.20
CA ILE A 3 29.57 0.48 -6.31
C ILE A 3 30.81 -0.14 -6.92
N LEU A 4 31.92 -0.17 -6.17
CA LEU A 4 33.20 -0.69 -6.65
C LEU A 4 33.41 -2.13 -6.15
N PRO A 5 33.29 -3.16 -7.00
CA PRO A 5 33.36 -4.57 -6.55
C PRO A 5 34.70 -4.98 -5.93
N CYS A 6 35.77 -4.25 -6.27
CA CYS A 6 37.12 -4.49 -5.77
C CYS A 6 37.37 -3.89 -4.37
N SER A 7 36.55 -2.92 -3.94
CA SER A 7 36.65 -2.33 -2.60
C SER A 7 35.67 -3.04 -1.67
N ARG A 8 36.20 -3.75 -0.67
CA ARG A 8 35.38 -4.59 0.23
C ARG A 8 35.49 -4.10 1.67
N ILE A 9 34.35 -3.80 2.26
CA ILE A 9 34.21 -3.44 3.67
C ILE A 9 33.10 -4.31 4.25
N ALA A 10 33.38 -5.02 5.35
CA ALA A 10 32.35 -5.76 6.06
C ALA A 10 31.56 -4.82 6.98
N HIS A 11 30.23 -4.90 6.92
CA HIS A 11 29.33 -4.20 7.82
C HIS A 11 28.57 -5.22 8.66
N ILE A 12 28.57 -5.05 9.98
CA ILE A 12 27.77 -5.88 10.90
C ILE A 12 26.41 -5.19 11.06
N GLU A 13 25.40 -5.73 10.39
CA GLU A 13 24.03 -5.26 10.57
C GLU A 13 23.50 -5.61 11.96
N ARG A 14 22.85 -4.64 12.60
CA ARG A 14 22.29 -4.80 13.93
C ARG A 14 20.78 -4.85 13.85
N HIS A 15 20.20 -5.87 14.49
CA HIS A 15 18.75 -5.98 14.64
C HIS A 15 18.15 -4.84 15.47
N HIS A 16 18.86 -4.37 16.52
CA HIS A 16 18.45 -3.21 17.30
C HIS A 16 19.54 -2.13 17.36
N LYS A 17 19.13 -0.87 17.49
CA LYS A 17 20.04 0.26 17.72
C LYS A 17 20.18 0.48 19.24
N PRO A 18 21.37 0.32 19.84
CA PRO A 18 21.52 0.36 21.30
C PRO A 18 21.39 1.76 21.92
N TYR A 19 21.40 2.82 21.10
CA TYR A 19 21.41 4.21 21.57
C TYR A 19 20.02 4.83 21.70
N ALA A 20 18.95 4.18 21.22
CA ALA A 20 17.59 4.69 21.33
C ALA A 20 16.58 3.53 21.33
N LEU A 21 15.59 3.62 22.23
CA LEU A 21 14.52 2.62 22.35
C LEU A 21 13.49 2.74 21.22
N ASP A 22 13.19 3.97 20.80
CA ASP A 22 12.29 4.25 19.68
C ASP A 22 12.92 5.28 18.74
N LEU A 23 13.06 4.90 17.48
CA LEU A 23 13.55 5.75 16.39
C LEU A 23 12.45 6.11 15.40
N SER A 24 11.21 5.68 15.63
CA SER A 24 10.09 5.83 14.69
C SER A 24 9.88 7.30 14.30
N LEU A 25 9.75 8.20 15.28
CA LEU A 25 9.50 9.62 15.03
C LEU A 25 10.72 10.32 14.37
N PRO A 26 11.96 10.19 14.87
CA PRO A 26 13.13 10.75 14.19
C PRO A 26 13.31 10.25 12.75
N LEU A 27 13.09 8.96 12.50
CA LEU A 27 13.20 8.39 11.16
C LEU A 27 12.14 8.95 10.22
N LYS A 28 10.87 8.99 10.66
CA LYS A 28 9.78 9.62 9.90
C LYS A 28 10.07 11.08 9.60
N ARG A 29 10.47 11.86 10.62
CA ARG A 29 10.88 13.26 10.46
C ARG A 29 11.97 13.42 9.40
N ASN A 30 13.04 12.63 9.48
CA ASN A 30 14.15 12.71 8.53
C ASN A 30 13.74 12.31 7.11
N ALA A 31 12.91 11.28 6.96
CA ALA A 31 12.37 10.85 5.67
C ALA A 31 11.51 11.96 5.04
N LEU A 32 10.62 12.59 5.82
CA LEU A 32 9.79 13.70 5.35
C LEU A 32 10.62 14.91 4.90
N ARG A 33 11.68 15.26 5.66
CA ARG A 33 12.59 16.35 5.26
C ARG A 33 13.20 16.08 3.89
N VAL A 34 13.69 14.87 3.65
CA VAL A 34 14.28 14.50 2.35
C VAL A 34 13.22 14.55 1.25
N ALA A 35 12.02 14.00 1.49
CA ALA A 35 10.93 13.98 0.53
C ALA A 35 10.52 15.38 0.11
N GLU A 36 10.29 16.28 1.08
CA GLU A 36 9.88 17.67 0.83
C GLU A 36 10.96 18.50 0.10
N ILE A 37 12.24 18.19 0.31
CA ILE A 37 13.33 18.93 -0.35
C ILE A 37 13.61 18.41 -1.76
N TRP A 38 13.57 17.09 -1.97
CA TRP A 38 14.17 16.44 -3.14
C TRP A 38 13.21 15.69 -4.05
N MET A 39 12.03 15.27 -3.56
CA MET A 39 11.17 14.33 -4.28
C MET A 39 10.03 14.98 -5.07
N ASP A 40 9.93 16.31 -5.06
CA ASP A 40 8.93 17.06 -5.84
C ASP A 40 7.51 16.48 -5.65
N GLU A 41 6.75 16.29 -6.73
CA GLU A 41 5.41 15.69 -6.73
C GLU A 41 5.39 14.22 -6.26
N TYR A 42 6.55 13.53 -6.24
CA TYR A 42 6.66 12.12 -5.86
C TYR A 42 6.80 11.90 -4.35
N LYS A 43 6.86 12.97 -3.56
CA LYS A 43 6.96 12.88 -2.09
C LYS A 43 5.86 12.04 -1.46
N HIS A 44 4.67 11.99 -2.07
CA HIS A 44 3.54 11.17 -1.60
C HIS A 44 3.89 9.69 -1.39
N MET A 45 4.85 9.14 -2.15
CA MET A 45 5.31 7.77 -1.95
C MET A 45 5.99 7.57 -0.60
N VAL A 46 6.71 8.58 -0.09
CA VAL A 46 7.32 8.51 1.24
C VAL A 46 6.23 8.59 2.31
N TYR A 47 5.25 9.49 2.15
CA TYR A 47 4.11 9.57 3.07
C TYR A 47 3.39 8.22 3.16
N LEU A 48 3.13 7.61 2.01
CA LEU A 48 2.51 6.29 1.92
C LEU A 48 3.37 5.19 2.56
N ALA A 49 4.66 5.09 2.20
CA ALA A 49 5.56 4.06 2.70
C ALA A 49 5.74 4.11 4.23
N TRP A 50 5.70 5.31 4.81
CA TRP A 50 5.79 5.50 6.26
C TRP A 50 4.44 5.52 6.98
N ASN A 51 3.34 5.29 6.25
CA ASN A 51 1.96 5.34 6.74
C ASN A 51 1.69 6.67 7.48
N ILE A 52 1.97 7.77 6.78
CA ILE A 52 1.82 9.15 7.24
C ILE A 52 0.74 9.82 6.38
N PRO A 53 -0.31 10.40 7.00
CA PRO A 53 -1.32 11.17 6.28
C PRO A 53 -0.67 12.30 5.46
N LEU A 54 -1.06 12.44 4.18
CA LEU A 54 -0.60 13.54 3.32
C LEU A 54 -1.02 14.91 3.85
N GLN A 55 -2.23 14.98 4.44
CA GLN A 55 -2.76 16.17 5.10
C GLN A 55 -2.80 15.92 6.61
N ASN A 56 -2.44 16.92 7.41
CA ASN A 56 -2.45 16.83 8.87
C ASN A 56 -1.64 15.64 9.40
N SER A 57 -0.43 15.42 8.86
CA SER A 57 0.47 14.32 9.25
C SER A 57 0.77 14.27 10.75
N GLY A 58 0.60 15.38 11.46
CA GLY A 58 0.94 15.53 12.88
C GLY A 58 2.44 15.50 13.16
N ILE A 59 3.27 15.40 12.12
CA ILE A 59 4.73 15.32 12.24
C ILE A 59 5.34 16.65 11.82
N ASP A 60 5.84 17.39 12.81
CA ASP A 60 6.71 18.53 12.55
C ASP A 60 8.08 18.02 12.05
N PHE A 61 8.39 18.32 10.79
CA PHE A 61 9.69 18.04 10.20
C PHE A 61 10.67 19.24 10.25
N GLY A 62 10.25 20.37 10.82
CA GLY A 62 11.03 21.58 11.03
C GLY A 62 11.29 22.38 9.74
N ASP A 63 11.99 23.52 9.88
CA ASP A 63 12.34 24.35 8.73
C ASP A 63 13.29 23.63 7.74
N ILE A 64 12.96 23.76 6.46
CA ILE A 64 13.70 23.20 5.31
C ILE A 64 14.11 24.28 4.30
N SER A 65 13.78 25.56 4.55
CA SER A 65 13.95 26.67 3.63
C SER A 65 15.40 26.82 3.15
N SER A 66 16.36 26.69 4.07
CA SER A 66 17.80 26.74 3.74
C SER A 66 18.24 25.64 2.77
N ARG A 67 17.67 24.43 2.88
CA ARG A 67 17.99 23.30 2.00
C ARG A 67 17.30 23.41 0.64
N MET A 68 16.08 23.92 0.61
CA MET A 68 15.41 24.25 -0.65
C MET A 68 16.16 25.36 -1.40
N ALA A 69 16.63 26.40 -0.69
CA ALA A 69 17.46 27.45 -1.28
C ALA A 69 18.78 26.91 -1.84
N LEU A 70 19.42 25.97 -1.12
CA LEU A 70 20.61 25.28 -1.60
C LEU A 70 20.34 24.49 -2.89
N ARG A 71 19.26 23.71 -2.95
CA ARG A 71 18.87 22.96 -4.16
C ARG A 71 18.69 23.89 -5.37
N LYS A 72 18.03 25.05 -5.16
CA LYS A 72 17.87 26.09 -6.19
C LYS A 72 19.22 26.68 -6.63
N LYS A 73 20.08 27.05 -5.67
CA LYS A 73 21.41 27.61 -5.94
C LYS A 73 22.29 26.67 -6.76
N LEU A 74 22.22 25.37 -6.47
CA LEU A 74 22.98 24.33 -7.18
C LEU A 74 22.38 23.95 -8.54
N LYS A 75 21.23 24.52 -8.93
CA LYS A 75 20.53 24.22 -10.18
C LYS A 75 20.31 22.71 -10.39
N CYS A 76 19.92 22.02 -9.32
CA CYS A 76 19.68 20.58 -9.37
C CYS A 76 18.52 20.24 -10.31
N ASN A 77 18.61 19.08 -10.97
CA ASN A 77 17.52 18.52 -11.75
C ASN A 77 16.29 18.17 -10.87
N THR A 78 15.15 17.96 -11.52
CA THR A 78 13.92 17.48 -10.88
C THR A 78 14.03 16.00 -10.49
N PHE A 79 13.16 15.55 -9.59
CA PHE A 79 13.06 14.14 -9.24
C PHE A 79 12.52 13.30 -10.39
N ASP A 80 11.64 13.86 -11.23
CA ASP A 80 11.20 13.22 -12.48
C ASP A 80 12.40 12.89 -13.40
N TRP A 81 13.34 13.84 -13.56
CA TRP A 81 14.57 13.59 -14.30
C TRP A 81 15.40 12.48 -13.67
N TYR A 82 15.50 12.44 -12.33
CA TYR A 82 16.21 11.38 -11.61
C TYR A 82 15.59 10.00 -11.89
N LEU A 83 14.26 9.87 -11.83
CA LEU A 83 13.58 8.61 -12.14
C LEU A 83 13.82 8.20 -13.59
N LYS A 84 13.72 9.11 -14.56
CA LYS A 84 13.89 8.80 -15.99
C LYS A 84 15.33 8.45 -16.38
N ASN A 85 16.32 9.04 -15.74
CA ASN A 85 17.73 8.99 -16.20
C ASN A 85 18.67 8.24 -15.25
N VAL A 86 18.37 8.20 -13.94
CA VAL A 86 19.25 7.61 -12.92
C VAL A 86 18.65 6.33 -12.36
N TYR A 87 17.34 6.28 -12.10
CA TYR A 87 16.70 5.09 -11.55
C TYR A 87 15.36 4.71 -12.25
N PRO A 88 15.40 4.35 -13.54
CA PRO A 88 14.19 4.07 -14.34
C PRO A 88 13.44 2.79 -13.94
N ASN A 89 14.08 1.91 -13.17
CA ASN A 89 13.45 0.70 -12.66
C ASN A 89 12.48 0.97 -11.49
N LEU A 90 12.58 2.13 -10.85
CA LEU A 90 11.64 2.56 -9.82
C LEU A 90 10.39 3.12 -10.50
N LYS A 91 9.27 2.42 -10.38
CA LYS A 91 7.98 2.85 -10.91
C LYS A 91 7.25 3.70 -9.86
N PRO A 92 6.97 4.98 -10.17
CA PRO A 92 6.11 5.80 -9.33
C PRO A 92 4.75 5.16 -9.10
N ILE A 93 4.32 5.16 -7.86
CA ILE A 93 3.01 4.63 -7.51
C ILE A 93 2.00 5.77 -7.55
N HIS A 94 1.18 5.78 -8.60
CA HIS A 94 0.17 6.80 -8.82
C HIS A 94 -1.23 6.29 -8.44
N TYR A 95 -2.15 7.24 -8.21
CA TYR A 95 -3.58 6.97 -8.07
C TYR A 95 -3.99 6.09 -6.88
N ILE A 96 -3.14 5.94 -5.85
CA ILE A 96 -3.55 5.27 -4.62
C ILE A 96 -4.52 6.15 -3.87
N VAL A 97 -5.70 5.59 -3.60
CA VAL A 97 -6.76 6.22 -2.79
C VAL A 97 -6.81 5.64 -1.37
N GLY A 98 -6.20 4.47 -1.15
CA GLY A 98 -5.97 3.98 0.20
C GLY A 98 -5.01 2.81 0.25
N TYR A 99 -4.31 2.70 1.37
CA TYR A 99 -3.31 1.69 1.63
C TYR A 99 -3.32 1.34 3.10
N GLY A 100 -3.11 0.06 3.42
CA GLY A 100 -3.07 -0.42 4.79
C GLY A 100 -3.75 -1.77 4.91
N ARG A 101 -4.42 -2.01 6.03
CA ARG A 101 -5.11 -3.28 6.28
C ARG A 101 -6.59 -3.16 6.00
N MET A 102 -7.13 -4.12 5.26
CA MET A 102 -8.58 -4.27 5.09
C MET A 102 -9.12 -5.18 6.18
N LYS A 103 -9.97 -4.63 7.06
CA LYS A 103 -10.55 -5.36 8.20
C LYS A 103 -11.97 -5.81 7.91
N ASN A 104 -12.35 -6.95 8.49
CA ASN A 104 -13.75 -7.37 8.53
C ASN A 104 -14.55 -6.43 9.44
N THR A 105 -15.77 -6.10 9.04
CA THR A 105 -16.66 -5.19 9.78
C THR A 105 -17.35 -5.88 10.97
N LEU A 106 -17.55 -7.20 10.88
CA LEU A 106 -18.13 -8.04 11.93
C LEU A 106 -17.09 -8.39 13.00
N ASP A 107 -15.82 -8.55 12.62
CA ASP A 107 -14.70 -8.77 13.55
C ASP A 107 -13.43 -8.02 13.10
N GLN A 108 -13.08 -6.96 13.84
CA GLN A 108 -11.93 -6.11 13.52
C GLN A 108 -10.57 -6.79 13.73
N ASN A 109 -10.54 -7.99 14.32
CA ASN A 109 -9.34 -8.81 14.45
C ASN A 109 -9.07 -9.66 13.22
N ILE A 110 -9.96 -9.66 12.23
CA ILE A 110 -9.82 -10.40 10.98
C ILE A 110 -9.49 -9.42 9.85
N CYS A 111 -8.41 -9.69 9.13
CA CYS A 111 -7.87 -8.90 8.03
C CYS A 111 -7.87 -9.72 6.73
N LEU A 112 -7.99 -9.03 5.59
CA LEU A 112 -7.70 -9.62 4.28
C LEU A 112 -6.20 -9.93 4.18
N ASP A 113 -5.91 -11.16 3.77
CA ASP A 113 -4.56 -11.69 3.62
C ASP A 113 -4.43 -12.32 2.23
N GLN A 114 -3.22 -12.25 1.66
CA GLN A 114 -2.89 -12.92 0.41
C GLN A 114 -3.03 -14.44 0.50
N GLY A 115 -2.85 -15.01 1.71
CA GLY A 115 -2.83 -16.45 1.91
C GLY A 115 -1.57 -17.11 1.31
N PRO A 116 -1.57 -18.45 1.20
CA PRO A 116 -0.49 -19.18 0.55
C PRO A 116 -0.31 -18.74 -0.91
N VAL A 117 0.92 -18.40 -1.30
CA VAL A 117 1.26 -17.95 -2.66
C VAL A 117 0.86 -18.97 -3.73
N SER A 118 0.88 -20.27 -3.41
CA SER A 118 0.49 -21.38 -4.29
C SER A 118 -0.97 -21.35 -4.69
N ASP A 119 -1.85 -20.92 -3.78
CA ASP A 119 -3.29 -21.14 -3.91
C ASP A 119 -3.97 -19.97 -4.62
N LYS A 120 -3.27 -18.83 -4.73
CA LYS A 120 -3.74 -17.58 -5.36
C LYS A 120 -5.13 -17.17 -4.89
N THR A 121 -5.52 -17.59 -3.70
CA THR A 121 -6.86 -17.37 -3.16
C THR A 121 -6.67 -16.55 -1.91
N PRO A 122 -7.14 -15.30 -1.89
CA PRO A 122 -7.03 -14.46 -0.72
C PRO A 122 -7.91 -15.03 0.40
N ILE A 123 -7.44 -14.89 1.63
CA ILE A 123 -8.12 -15.43 2.82
C ILE A 123 -8.44 -14.32 3.81
N MET A 124 -9.41 -14.59 4.67
CA MET A 124 -9.64 -13.79 5.87
C MET A 124 -8.94 -14.47 7.04
N TYR A 125 -7.97 -13.78 7.64
CA TYR A 125 -7.16 -14.34 8.70
C TYR A 125 -6.97 -13.34 9.84
N TYR A 126 -6.52 -13.81 11.00
CA TYR A 126 -6.21 -12.92 12.11
C TYR A 126 -5.19 -11.86 11.71
N CYS A 127 -5.49 -10.61 12.05
CA CYS A 127 -4.61 -9.49 11.80
C CYS A 127 -3.28 -9.71 12.56
N HIS A 128 -2.17 -9.82 11.84
CA HIS A 128 -0.86 -10.16 12.43
C HIS A 128 0.26 -9.26 11.93
N LYS A 129 1.50 -9.54 12.38
CA LYS A 129 2.71 -8.78 12.01
C LYS A 129 3.81 -9.65 11.38
N TYR A 130 3.58 -10.96 11.21
CA TYR A 130 4.56 -11.89 10.65
C TYR A 130 4.74 -11.75 9.12
N GLY A 131 3.81 -11.08 8.45
CA GLY A 131 3.83 -10.76 7.03
C GLY A 131 2.99 -9.50 6.75
N LEU A 132 3.12 -8.96 5.55
CA LEU A 132 2.40 -7.76 5.12
C LEU A 132 0.98 -8.12 4.68
N GLN A 133 0.02 -7.97 5.60
CA GLN A 133 -1.44 -8.01 5.32
C GLN A 133 -1.92 -6.68 4.75
N ASN A 134 -1.23 -6.21 3.72
CA ASN A 134 -1.50 -4.91 3.15
C ASN A 134 -2.36 -5.04 1.90
N VAL A 135 -3.19 -4.03 1.70
CA VAL A 135 -3.97 -3.84 0.50
C VAL A 135 -3.68 -2.45 -0.04
N CYS A 136 -3.76 -2.31 -1.36
CA CYS A 136 -3.67 -1.03 -2.02
C CYS A 136 -4.88 -0.86 -2.94
N TYR A 137 -5.64 0.20 -2.74
CA TYR A 137 -6.80 0.53 -3.57
C TYR A 137 -6.45 1.71 -4.47
N HIS A 138 -6.58 1.50 -5.78
CA HIS A 138 -6.28 2.49 -6.80
C HIS A 138 -7.56 3.16 -7.28
N LEU A 139 -7.47 4.43 -7.71
CA LEU A 139 -8.58 5.26 -8.18
C LEU A 139 -9.43 4.61 -9.30
N PRO A 140 -8.86 3.81 -10.25
CA PRO A 140 -9.66 3.09 -11.24
C PRO A 140 -10.57 2.00 -10.66
N GLY A 141 -10.38 1.61 -9.40
CA GLY A 141 -11.12 0.54 -8.73
C GLY A 141 -10.33 -0.76 -8.54
N GLU A 142 -9.05 -0.78 -8.91
CA GLU A 142 -8.20 -1.97 -8.75
C GLU A 142 -7.80 -2.12 -7.27
N LEU A 143 -7.96 -3.34 -6.73
CA LEU A 143 -7.55 -3.67 -5.37
C LEU A 143 -6.39 -4.67 -5.41
N TYR A 144 -5.21 -4.21 -5.05
CA TYR A 144 -4.01 -5.03 -4.91
C TYR A 144 -3.93 -5.60 -3.51
N VAL A 145 -3.50 -6.86 -3.40
CA VAL A 145 -3.32 -7.55 -2.12
C VAL A 145 -1.85 -7.98 -2.02
N GLY A 146 -1.17 -7.51 -0.99
CA GLY A 146 0.25 -7.77 -0.77
C GLY A 146 1.06 -6.51 -0.45
N PRO A 147 2.39 -6.60 -0.45
CA PRO A 147 3.28 -5.46 -0.22
C PRO A 147 3.06 -4.35 -1.25
N LEU A 148 3.32 -3.11 -0.84
CA LEU A 148 3.44 -1.99 -1.77
C LEU A 148 4.75 -2.17 -2.56
N MET A 149 4.65 -2.65 -3.79
CA MET A 149 5.81 -2.82 -4.65
C MET A 149 5.96 -1.60 -5.56
N ALA A 150 7.17 -1.06 -5.65
CA ALA A 150 7.53 0.02 -6.58
C ALA A 150 8.49 -0.47 -7.67
N GLU A 151 8.73 -1.78 -7.77
CA GLU A 151 9.72 -2.37 -8.67
C GLU A 151 9.09 -2.85 -9.98
N ALA A 152 9.79 -2.60 -11.09
CA ALA A 152 9.25 -2.84 -12.42
C ALA A 152 8.93 -4.29 -12.78
N TYR A 153 9.51 -5.26 -12.07
CA TYR A 153 9.57 -6.69 -12.44
C TYR A 153 8.83 -7.62 -11.47
N THR A 154 8.12 -7.07 -10.48
CA THR A 154 7.32 -7.87 -9.56
C THR A 154 5.86 -7.85 -10.02
N ASP A 155 5.28 -9.02 -10.23
CA ASP A 155 3.87 -9.14 -10.59
C ASP A 155 3.01 -8.76 -9.39
N ASP A 156 2.48 -7.54 -9.40
CA ASP A 156 1.48 -7.11 -8.45
C ASP A 156 0.17 -7.84 -8.74
N HIS A 157 -0.33 -8.57 -7.75
CA HIS A 157 -1.57 -9.31 -7.88
C HIS A 157 -2.73 -8.45 -7.39
N CYS A 158 -3.75 -8.29 -8.23
CA CYS A 158 -5.02 -7.74 -7.76
C CYS A 158 -6.02 -8.85 -7.46
N LEU A 159 -6.99 -8.47 -6.63
CA LEU A 159 -8.21 -9.20 -6.43
C LEU A 159 -9.02 -9.21 -7.72
N THR A 160 -9.38 -10.41 -8.15
CA THR A 160 -10.10 -10.68 -9.39
C THR A 160 -11.31 -11.57 -9.12
N ASP A 161 -12.42 -11.31 -9.79
CA ASP A 161 -13.57 -12.23 -9.85
C ASP A 161 -13.64 -12.86 -11.25
N PRO A 162 -13.46 -14.19 -11.36
CA PRO A 162 -13.58 -14.93 -12.62
C PRO A 162 -14.97 -14.83 -13.27
N GLY A 163 -16.03 -14.52 -12.51
CA GLY A 163 -17.37 -14.26 -13.03
C GLY A 163 -18.23 -15.51 -13.28
N ASN A 164 -17.73 -16.70 -13.01
CA ASN A 164 -18.46 -17.97 -13.15
C ASN A 164 -19.11 -18.44 -11.83
N GLY A 165 -19.11 -17.61 -10.79
CA GLY A 165 -19.59 -17.98 -9.44
C GLY A 165 -18.53 -18.65 -8.58
N GLU A 166 -17.29 -18.75 -9.06
CA GLU A 166 -16.13 -19.17 -8.26
C GLU A 166 -15.70 -18.08 -7.26
N LYS A 167 -14.82 -18.47 -6.34
CA LYS A 167 -14.25 -17.55 -5.36
C LYS A 167 -13.31 -16.54 -6.03
N PRO A 168 -13.17 -15.33 -5.47
CA PRO A 168 -12.17 -14.37 -5.93
C PRO A 168 -10.76 -14.96 -5.87
N THR A 169 -9.92 -14.59 -6.83
CA THR A 169 -8.53 -15.02 -6.93
C THR A 169 -7.57 -13.83 -7.05
N LEU A 170 -6.30 -14.07 -6.82
CA LEU A 170 -5.21 -13.12 -7.01
C LEU A 170 -4.48 -13.45 -8.31
N GLU A 171 -4.51 -12.53 -9.27
CA GLU A 171 -3.81 -12.65 -10.55
C GLU A 171 -3.17 -11.31 -10.90
N PRO A 172 -2.10 -11.31 -11.73
CA PRO A 172 -1.56 -10.08 -12.29
C PRO A 172 -2.66 -9.32 -13.03
N CYS A 173 -2.86 -8.04 -12.72
CA CYS A 173 -4.01 -7.29 -13.25
C CYS A 173 -4.02 -7.20 -14.78
N SER A 174 -2.84 -7.11 -15.39
CA SER A 174 -2.68 -7.13 -16.84
C SER A 174 -3.24 -8.42 -17.45
N LYS A 175 -2.94 -9.57 -16.84
CA LYS A 175 -3.42 -10.89 -17.26
C LYS A 175 -4.91 -11.07 -16.99
N ALA A 176 -5.37 -10.62 -15.83
CA ALA A 176 -6.79 -10.65 -15.47
C ALA A 176 -7.65 -9.81 -16.44
N ALA A 177 -7.17 -8.63 -16.81
CA ALA A 177 -7.79 -7.77 -17.81
C ALA A 177 -7.83 -8.45 -19.20
N GLN A 178 -6.73 -9.07 -19.63
CA GLN A 178 -6.68 -9.84 -20.89
C GLN A 178 -7.69 -11.00 -20.88
N ASN A 179 -7.83 -11.68 -19.74
CA ASN A 179 -8.78 -12.77 -19.54
C ASN A 179 -10.24 -12.30 -19.30
N ARG A 180 -10.50 -10.99 -19.38
CA ARG A 180 -11.82 -10.37 -19.16
C ARG A 180 -12.42 -10.70 -17.78
N GLN A 181 -11.57 -10.91 -16.78
CA GLN A 181 -12.00 -11.06 -15.40
C GLN A 181 -12.45 -9.72 -14.84
N HIS A 182 -13.28 -9.75 -13.81
CA HIS A 182 -13.71 -8.54 -13.12
C HIS A 182 -12.62 -8.09 -12.13
N ILE A 183 -12.02 -6.94 -12.37
CA ILE A 183 -10.90 -6.39 -11.58
C ILE A 183 -11.21 -5.05 -10.91
N TYR A 184 -12.35 -4.45 -11.25
CA TYR A 184 -12.77 -3.15 -10.74
C TYR A 184 -13.83 -3.33 -9.64
N TRP A 185 -13.48 -2.83 -8.45
CA TRP A 185 -14.24 -2.95 -7.23
C TRP A 185 -14.73 -1.57 -6.79
N ASP A 186 -15.99 -1.48 -6.37
CA ASP A 186 -16.54 -0.26 -5.77
C ASP A 186 -16.79 -0.48 -4.28
N PHE A 187 -16.22 0.37 -3.43
CA PHE A 187 -16.45 0.35 -1.99
C PHE A 187 -17.43 1.43 -1.58
N LYS A 188 -18.59 1.05 -1.05
CA LYS A 188 -19.54 1.98 -0.44
C LYS A 188 -19.26 2.10 1.05
N LEU A 189 -18.96 3.31 1.53
CA LEU A 189 -18.97 3.61 2.96
C LEU A 189 -20.40 3.44 3.48
N VAL A 190 -20.64 2.41 4.29
CA VAL A 190 -21.90 2.29 5.03
C VAL A 190 -21.76 3.10 6.30
N THR A 191 -22.26 4.34 6.28
CA THR A 191 -22.55 5.09 7.49
C THR A 191 -23.62 4.35 8.29
N ARG A 192 -23.29 3.97 9.52
CA ARG A 192 -24.10 3.17 10.45
C ARG A 192 -25.49 3.81 10.65
N SER A 193 -26.46 3.35 9.86
CA SER A 193 -27.88 3.61 10.05
C SER A 193 -28.64 2.43 9.48
N LEU A 194 -29.61 1.94 10.27
CA LEU A 194 -30.53 0.83 10.03
C LEU A 194 -30.07 -0.56 10.51
N SER A 195 -30.35 -0.79 11.79
CA SER A 195 -31.08 -1.95 12.32
C SER A 195 -31.29 -3.13 11.36
N THR A 196 -30.77 -4.32 11.70
CA THR A 196 -31.59 -5.52 11.96
C THR A 196 -30.74 -6.68 12.54
N THR A 197 -31.42 -7.50 13.32
CA THR A 197 -30.96 -8.54 14.26
C THR A 197 -30.50 -9.87 13.65
N LEU A 198 -29.77 -10.66 14.46
CA LEU A 198 -29.53 -12.14 14.43
C LEU A 198 -28.50 -12.63 13.39
N ASN A 199 -27.60 -13.60 13.64
CA ASN A 199 -27.54 -14.68 14.64
C ASN A 199 -26.08 -15.07 14.94
N LYS A 200 -25.79 -15.44 16.20
CA LYS A 200 -24.60 -16.24 16.56
C LYS A 200 -24.79 -17.64 16.00
N ASN A 201 -23.89 -18.09 15.14
CA ASN A 201 -23.40 -19.47 15.09
C ASN A 201 -22.08 -19.46 14.33
N GLY A 202 -21.05 -20.02 14.96
CA GLY A 202 -19.70 -20.08 14.40
C GLY A 202 -19.68 -20.98 13.19
N GLU A 203 -19.44 -20.39 12.02
CA GLU A 203 -18.92 -21.05 10.82
C GLU A 203 -18.49 -19.93 9.84
N ASN A 204 -17.19 -19.87 9.56
CA ASN A 204 -16.50 -19.16 8.47
C ASN A 204 -17.03 -17.77 8.06
N GLY A 205 -16.27 -16.73 8.42
CA GLY A 205 -16.49 -15.37 7.91
C GLY A 205 -16.30 -15.31 6.39
N TYR A 206 -17.41 -15.28 5.65
CA TYR A 206 -17.39 -15.11 4.20
C TYR A 206 -16.99 -13.67 3.83
N LEU A 207 -16.13 -13.57 2.82
CA LEU A 207 -15.74 -12.31 2.20
C LEU A 207 -16.57 -12.10 0.94
N TYR A 208 -17.24 -10.96 0.88
CA TYR A 208 -18.13 -10.61 -0.22
C TYR A 208 -17.61 -9.37 -0.92
N PHE A 209 -17.15 -9.54 -2.16
CA PHE A 209 -16.74 -8.43 -3.00
C PHE A 209 -17.72 -8.29 -4.18
N VAL A 210 -18.03 -7.05 -4.58
CA VAL A 210 -18.93 -6.80 -5.71
C VAL A 210 -18.15 -6.14 -6.83
N PRO A 211 -17.99 -6.82 -7.98
CA PRO A 211 -17.44 -6.17 -9.15
C PRO A 211 -18.44 -5.17 -9.72
N ARG A 212 -17.94 -4.04 -10.21
CA ARG A 212 -18.72 -2.90 -10.72
C ARG A 212 -19.80 -3.26 -11.77
N CYS A 213 -19.63 -4.38 -12.46
CA CYS A 213 -20.54 -4.85 -13.53
C CYS A 213 -21.70 -5.75 -13.06
N ARG A 214 -21.81 -6.13 -11.77
CA ARG A 214 -22.95 -6.93 -11.27
C ARG A 214 -23.71 -6.18 -10.17
N GLY A 215 -24.96 -5.83 -10.44
CA GLY A 215 -25.86 -5.09 -9.55
C GLY A 215 -26.31 -5.80 -8.26
N LYS A 216 -25.52 -6.70 -7.67
CA LYS A 216 -25.80 -7.29 -6.35
C LYS A 216 -24.81 -6.71 -5.33
N ALA A 217 -25.29 -5.79 -4.50
CA ALA A 217 -24.50 -5.05 -3.52
C ALA A 217 -24.15 -5.87 -2.27
N LEU A 218 -22.90 -5.80 -1.83
CA LEU A 218 -22.37 -6.28 -0.55
C LEU A 218 -21.37 -5.22 -0.06
N SER A 219 -21.40 -4.90 1.24
CA SER A 219 -20.73 -3.73 1.81
C SER A 219 -19.48 -4.09 2.61
N LEU A 220 -18.41 -3.30 2.44
CA LEU A 220 -17.25 -3.28 3.33
C LEU A 220 -17.07 -1.84 3.84
N SER A 221 -17.10 -1.64 5.16
CA SER A 221 -17.31 -0.31 5.76
C SER A 221 -16.06 0.32 6.41
N SER A 222 -14.84 -0.12 6.09
CA SER A 222 -13.64 0.59 6.54
C SER A 222 -12.36 0.13 5.81
N LEU A 223 -11.91 0.89 4.82
CA LEU A 223 -10.49 1.02 4.55
C LEU A 223 -10.00 2.10 5.52
N HIS A 224 -9.13 1.76 6.49
CA HIS A 224 -8.44 2.79 7.25
C HIS A 224 -7.44 3.45 6.30
N ILE A 225 -7.89 4.50 5.63
CA ILE A 225 -7.05 5.44 4.91
C ILE A 225 -6.35 6.24 6.01
N HIS A 226 -5.08 5.92 6.26
CA HIS A 226 -4.21 6.75 7.09
C HIS A 226 -3.73 7.96 6.29
#